data_AF-A0A923E7I8-F1
#
_entry.id   AF-A0A923E7I8-F1
#
_cell.length_a   1.000
_cell.length_b   1.000
_cell.length_c   1.000
_cell.angle_alpha   90.00
_cell.angle_beta   90.00
_cell.angle_gamma   90.00
#
_symmetry.space_group_name_H-M   'P 1'
#
loop_
_entity.id
_entity.type
_entity.pdbx_description
1 polymer ?
#
loop_
_entity_poly.entity_id
_entity_poly.type
_entity_poly.pdbx_seq_one_letter_code
_entity_poly.pdbx_strand_id
1 'polypeptide(L)'
;MATKSDPDLIDDLLRQDEAELRAKKKRLRAFQTALDELRRASTELATAGAALIAAGDISRAEASKVFKLSKGERATAFPARPRSESSVTDSVNDPTHPVDDPTPEADQARN
;
A
#
# COMPACT_ATOMS: atom_id res chain seq x y z
N MET A 1 41.73 17.34 -46.09
CA MET A 1 40.98 16.98 -44.87
C MET A 1 40.44 18.28 -44.29
N ALA A 2 39.19 18.64 -44.59
CA ALA A 2 38.60 19.86 -44.04
C ALA A 2 38.27 19.61 -42.57
N THR A 3 38.93 20.30 -41.66
CA THR A 3 38.59 20.34 -40.24
C THR A 3 37.28 21.11 -40.11
N LYS A 4 36.24 20.50 -39.52
CA LYS A 4 34.96 21.18 -39.26
C LYS A 4 35.24 22.49 -38.50
N SER A 5 34.54 23.55 -38.88
CA SER A 5 34.63 24.82 -38.16
C SER A 5 33.97 24.67 -36.79
N ASP A 6 34.49 25.33 -35.76
CA ASP A 6 33.91 25.29 -34.39
C ASP A 6 32.38 25.43 -34.31
N PRO A 7 31.69 26.31 -35.09
CA PRO A 7 30.23 26.37 -35.08
C PRO A 7 29.55 25.08 -35.58
N ASP A 8 30.11 24.41 -36.60
CA ASP A 8 29.53 23.18 -37.15
C ASP A 8 29.63 22.00 -36.15
N LEU A 9 30.69 22.00 -35.34
CA LEU A 9 30.89 20.98 -34.29
C LEU A 9 29.87 21.14 -33.15
N ILE A 10 29.59 22.38 -32.75
CA ILE A 10 28.63 22.70 -31.70
C ILE A 10 27.21 22.31 -32.15
N ASP A 11 26.83 22.61 -33.39
CA ASP A 11 25.52 22.25 -33.93
C ASP A 11 25.30 20.74 -34.03
N ASP A 12 26.35 19.99 -34.40
CA ASP A 12 26.29 18.52 -34.43
C ASP A 12 26.15 17.91 -33.03
N LEU A 13 26.86 18.47 -32.02
CA LEU A 13 26.73 18.04 -30.63
C LEU A 13 25.33 18.30 -30.07
N LEU A 14 24.77 19.50 -30.31
CA LEU A 14 23.41 19.84 -29.90
C LEU A 14 22.38 18.91 -30.55
N ARG A 15 22.54 18.58 -31.83
CA ARG A 15 21.66 17.64 -32.54
C ARG A 15 21.74 16.23 -31.95
N GLN A 16 22.92 15.78 -31.56
CA GLN A 16 23.11 14.49 -30.90
C GLN A 16 22.42 14.47 -29.52
N ASP A 17 22.66 15.48 -28.68
CA ASP A 17 22.05 15.58 -27.36
C ASP A 17 20.51 15.63 -27.45
N GLU A 18 19.95 16.36 -28.42
CA GLU A 18 18.52 16.36 -28.67
C GLU A 18 17.98 14.98 -29.05
N ALA A 19 18.70 14.23 -29.89
CA ALA A 19 18.29 12.89 -30.28
C ALA A 19 18.30 11.94 -29.08
N GLU A 20 19.33 12.02 -28.24
CA GLU A 20 19.44 11.25 -27.00
C GLU A 20 18.33 11.60 -26.00
N LEU A 21 18.01 12.89 -25.85
CA LEU A 21 16.91 13.35 -25.02
C LEU A 21 15.56 12.85 -25.53
N ARG A 22 15.31 12.89 -26.84
CA ARG A 22 14.09 12.32 -27.44
C ARG A 22 13.99 10.81 -27.17
N ALA A 23 15.09 10.07 -27.34
CA ALA A 23 15.12 8.64 -27.06
C ALA A 23 14.89 8.32 -25.58
N LYS A 24 15.49 9.09 -24.67
CA LYS A 24 15.27 8.97 -23.22
C LYS A 24 13.82 9.26 -22.86
N LYS A 25 13.25 10.35 -23.37
CA LYS A 25 11.83 10.72 -23.15
C LYS A 25 10.88 9.64 -23.64
N LYS A 26 11.15 9.04 -24.81
CA LYS A 26 10.36 7.91 -25.34
C LYS A 26 10.39 6.71 -24.39
N ARG A 27 11.58 6.31 -23.92
CA ARG A 27 11.73 5.20 -22.95
C ARG A 27 11.00 5.47 -21.64
N LEU A 28 11.11 6.70 -21.13
CA LEU A 28 10.46 7.08 -19.89
C LEU A 28 8.93 7.07 -20.01
N ARG A 29 8.39 7.53 -21.14
CA ARG A 29 6.96 7.47 -21.44
C ARG A 29 6.46 6.02 -21.52
N ALA A 30 7.18 5.15 -22.22
CA ALA A 30 6.84 3.73 -22.29
C ALA A 30 6.83 3.06 -20.91
N PHE A 31 7.81 3.37 -20.08
CA PHE A 31 7.87 2.87 -18.70
C PHE A 31 6.69 3.36 -17.85
N GLN A 32 6.34 4.65 -17.95
CA GLN A 32 5.17 5.21 -17.26
C GLN A 32 3.89 4.50 -17.69
N THR A 33 3.68 4.27 -18.99
CA THR A 33 2.52 3.53 -19.49
C THR A 33 2.46 2.12 -18.90
N ALA A 34 3.57 1.39 -18.89
CA ALA A 34 3.64 0.05 -18.30
C ALA A 34 3.33 0.06 -16.78
N LEU A 35 3.77 1.10 -16.05
CA LEU A 35 3.41 1.26 -14.64
C LEU A 35 1.92 1.51 -14.44
N ASP A 36 1.30 2.31 -15.29
CA ASP A 36 -0.14 2.59 -15.20
C ASP A 36 -0.98 1.35 -15.52
N GLU A 37 -0.55 0.55 -16.50
CA GLU A 37 -1.13 -0.77 -16.78
C GLU A 37 -0.99 -1.73 -15.61
N LEU A 38 0.21 -1.82 -15.01
CA LEU A 38 0.44 -2.64 -13.82
C LEU A 38 -0.48 -2.23 -12.66
N ARG A 39 -0.66 -0.92 -12.43
CA ARG A 39 -1.57 -0.41 -11.38
C ARG A 39 -3.01 -0.86 -11.63
N ARG A 40 -3.50 -0.75 -12.86
CA ARG A 40 -4.85 -1.20 -13.25
C ARG A 40 -5.03 -2.70 -13.05
N ALA A 41 -4.10 -3.50 -13.60
CA ALA A 41 -4.12 -4.96 -13.45
C ALA A 41 -4.05 -5.39 -11.97
N SER A 42 -3.27 -4.66 -11.16
CA SER A 42 -3.18 -4.90 -9.71
C SER A 42 -4.51 -4.67 -9.00
N THR A 43 -5.23 -3.60 -9.35
CA THR A 43 -6.58 -3.32 -8.82
C THR A 43 -7.58 -4.40 -9.23
N GLU A 44 -7.58 -4.77 -10.51
CA GLU A 44 -8.48 -5.82 -11.04
C GLU A 44 -8.22 -7.17 -10.36
N LEU A 45 -6.95 -7.53 -10.17
CA LEU A 45 -6.55 -8.74 -9.45
C LEU A 45 -7.02 -8.72 -7.99
N ALA A 46 -6.91 -7.57 -7.31
CA ALA A 46 -7.41 -7.42 -5.94
C ALA A 46 -8.94 -7.57 -5.87
N THR A 47 -9.68 -7.01 -6.84
CA THR A 47 -11.14 -7.15 -6.93
C THR A 47 -11.55 -8.59 -7.19
N ALA A 48 -10.93 -9.28 -8.14
CA ALA A 48 -11.19 -10.69 -8.42
C ALA A 48 -10.84 -11.58 -7.21
N GLY A 49 -9.70 -11.31 -6.56
CA GLY A 49 -9.30 -11.98 -5.33
C GLY A 49 -10.33 -11.79 -4.21
N ALA A 50 -10.82 -10.56 -4.01
CA ALA A 50 -11.86 -10.29 -3.02
C ALA A 50 -13.17 -11.02 -3.31
N ALA A 51 -13.57 -11.11 -4.59
CA ALA A 51 -14.77 -11.84 -5.00
C ALA A 51 -14.67 -13.35 -4.69
N LEU A 52 -13.52 -13.97 -4.96
CA LEU A 52 -13.26 -15.39 -4.62
C LEU A 52 -13.38 -15.66 -3.12
N ILE A 53 -12.80 -14.78 -2.29
CA ILE A 53 -12.91 -14.92 -0.83
C ILE A 53 -14.35 -14.71 -0.36
N ALA A 54 -15.07 -13.72 -0.92
CA ALA A 54 -16.44 -13.41 -0.55
C ALA A 54 -17.44 -14.50 -0.94
N ALA A 55 -17.22 -15.16 -2.08
CA ALA A 55 -17.98 -16.33 -2.51
C ALA A 55 -17.72 -17.57 -1.63
N GLY A 56 -16.62 -17.58 -0.87
CA GLY A 56 -16.20 -18.74 -0.09
C GLY A 56 -15.58 -19.85 -0.95
N ASP A 57 -15.28 -19.57 -2.21
CA ASP A 57 -14.69 -20.55 -3.15
C ASP A 57 -13.31 -21.02 -2.69
N ILE A 58 -12.57 -20.13 -2.01
CA ILE A 58 -11.21 -20.42 -1.53
C ILE A 58 -10.83 -19.53 -0.36
N SER A 59 -10.01 -20.04 0.57
CA SER A 59 -9.38 -19.20 1.59
C SER A 59 -8.15 -18.45 1.03
N ARG A 60 -7.77 -17.34 1.67
CA ARG A 60 -6.57 -16.57 1.29
C ARG A 60 -5.28 -17.39 1.33
N ALA A 61 -5.19 -18.32 2.29
CA ALA A 61 -4.03 -19.20 2.45
C ALA A 61 -3.96 -20.26 1.33
N GLU A 62 -5.12 -20.78 0.91
CA GLU A 62 -5.20 -21.75 -0.20
C GLU A 62 -4.95 -21.11 -1.54
N ALA A 63 -5.49 -19.91 -1.79
CA ALA A 63 -5.30 -19.20 -3.07
C ALA A 63 -3.81 -19.01 -3.39
N SER A 64 -3.00 -18.71 -2.38
CA SER A 64 -1.55 -18.58 -2.51
C SER A 64 -0.88 -19.86 -3.03
N LYS A 65 -1.36 -21.03 -2.62
CA LYS A 65 -0.81 -22.34 -3.02
C LYS A 65 -1.36 -22.78 -4.38
N VAL A 66 -2.68 -22.65 -4.58
CA VAL A 66 -3.38 -23.06 -5.81
C VAL A 66 -2.86 -22.29 -7.01
N PHE A 67 -2.73 -20.97 -6.88
CA PHE A 67 -2.25 -20.11 -7.97
C PHE A 67 -0.73 -19.88 -7.95
N LYS A 68 0.01 -20.55 -7.06
CA LYS A 68 1.47 -20.45 -6.92
C LYS A 68 1.97 -18.99 -6.84
N LEU A 69 1.23 -18.15 -6.12
CA LEU A 69 1.49 -16.72 -6.05
C LEU A 69 2.80 -16.44 -5.30
N SER A 70 3.65 -15.60 -5.89
CA SER A 70 4.79 -15.01 -5.21
C SER A 70 4.36 -14.10 -4.06
N LYS A 71 5.30 -13.73 -3.18
CA LYS A 71 5.02 -12.85 -2.05
C LYS A 71 4.40 -11.50 -2.49
N GLY A 72 4.86 -10.94 -3.61
CA GLY A 72 4.34 -9.69 -4.16
C GLY A 72 2.92 -9.84 -4.70
N GLU A 73 2.68 -10.88 -5.51
CA GLU A 73 1.35 -11.14 -6.09
C GLU A 73 0.30 -11.42 -5.01
N ARG A 74 0.67 -12.13 -3.93
CA ARG A 74 -0.24 -12.31 -2.79
C ARG A 74 -0.61 -11.00 -2.13
N ALA A 75 0.36 -10.09 -1.95
CA ALA A 75 0.10 -8.79 -1.33
C ALA A 75 -0.83 -7.94 -2.20
N THR A 76 -0.71 -8.05 -3.53
CA THR A 76 -1.57 -7.37 -4.50
C THR A 76 -2.96 -7.98 -4.59
N ALA A 77 -3.08 -9.30 -4.77
CA ALA A 77 -4.35 -10.01 -4.92
C ALA A 77 -5.17 -10.03 -3.62
N PHE A 78 -4.46 -10.08 -2.49
CA PHE A 78 -5.06 -10.21 -1.17
C PHE A 78 -4.39 -9.23 -0.20
N PRO A 79 -4.68 -7.92 -0.30
CA PRO A 79 -4.15 -6.93 0.61
C PRO A 79 -4.70 -7.15 2.03
N ALA A 80 -3.86 -7.00 3.05
CA ALA A 80 -4.30 -7.08 4.43
C ALA A 80 -5.40 -6.03 4.65
N ARG A 81 -6.51 -6.41 5.26
CA ARG A 81 -7.59 -5.47 5.57
C ARG A 81 -6.97 -4.35 6.41
N PRO A 82 -7.16 -3.06 6.07
CA PRO A 82 -6.80 -2.00 6.98
C PRO A 82 -7.54 -2.28 8.29
N ARG A 83 -6.83 -2.28 9.42
CA ARG A 83 -7.47 -2.33 10.73
C ARG A 83 -8.41 -1.14 10.77
N SER A 84 -9.72 -1.39 10.63
CA SER A 84 -10.73 -0.37 10.86
C SER A 84 -10.48 0.18 12.25
N GLU A 85 -10.29 1.49 12.35
CA GLU A 85 -10.28 2.17 13.63
C GLU A 85 -11.56 1.77 14.36
N SER A 86 -11.38 1.07 15.46
CA SER A 86 -12.44 0.70 16.38
C SER A 86 -13.07 2.00 16.89
N SER A 87 -14.20 2.38 16.31
CA SER A 87 -15.10 3.42 16.80
C SER A 87 -15.60 3.02 18.19
N VAL A 88 -14.79 3.30 19.21
CA VAL A 88 -15.24 3.33 20.61
C VAL A 88 -16.03 4.63 20.77
N THR A 89 -17.31 4.61 20.38
CA THR A 89 -18.27 5.54 20.94
C THR A 89 -18.68 4.99 22.29
N ASP A 90 -17.88 5.32 23.30
CA ASP A 90 -18.27 5.24 24.69
C ASP A 90 -19.43 6.23 24.89
N SER A 91 -20.61 5.68 25.14
CA SER A 91 -21.80 6.46 25.38
C SER A 91 -22.62 5.78 26.46
N VAL A 92 -22.55 6.44 27.63
CA VAL A 92 -23.55 6.50 28.71
C VAL A 92 -23.50 5.35 29.71
N ASN A 93 -22.94 5.62 30.91
CA ASN A 93 -23.79 5.86 32.08
C ASN A 93 -23.00 6.49 33.26
N ASP A 94 -23.18 7.78 33.49
CA ASP A 94 -23.03 8.41 34.82
C ASP A 94 -24.47 8.64 35.32
N PRO A 95 -24.82 8.14 36.52
CA PRO A 95 -25.05 9.12 37.57
C PRO A 95 -24.61 8.70 38.98
N THR A 96 -24.01 9.68 39.67
CA THR A 96 -24.21 10.09 41.07
C THR A 96 -23.37 9.47 42.21
N HIS A 97 -22.50 10.34 42.76
CA HIS A 97 -21.88 10.39 44.10
C HIS A 97 -22.80 9.97 45.28
N PRO A 98 -22.27 9.39 46.36
CA PRO A 98 -21.75 10.22 47.48
C PRO A 98 -20.49 9.65 48.18
N VAL A 99 -19.46 10.48 48.45
CA VAL A 99 -19.09 11.07 49.76
C VAL A 99 -18.48 10.07 50.78
N ASP A 100 -17.18 10.29 51.02
CA ASP A 100 -16.34 10.04 52.21
C ASP A 100 -16.25 8.66 52.90
N ASP A 101 -14.99 8.24 53.06
CA ASP A 101 -14.41 7.22 53.96
C ASP A 101 -15.04 7.22 55.38
N PRO A 102 -15.11 6.07 56.08
CA PRO A 102 -13.89 5.42 56.56
C PRO A 102 -13.87 3.88 56.47
N THR A 103 -12.71 3.34 56.09
CA THR A 103 -12.37 1.92 56.18
C THR A 103 -12.39 1.41 57.65
N PRO A 104 -12.96 0.21 57.92
CA PRO A 104 -13.23 -0.31 59.27
C PRO A 104 -12.01 -0.93 59.99
N GLU A 105 -12.13 -0.97 61.32
CA GLU A 105 -11.20 -1.50 62.32
C GLU A 105 -10.65 -2.91 62.00
N ALA A 106 -9.35 -3.08 62.23
CA ALA A 106 -8.64 -4.34 62.10
C ALA A 106 -8.82 -5.23 63.35
N ASP A 107 -9.22 -6.47 63.07
CA ASP A 107 -8.87 -7.73 63.72
C ASP A 107 -8.98 -7.93 65.25
N GLN A 108 -9.97 -8.75 65.59
CA GLN A 108 -9.87 -10.02 66.35
C GLN A 108 -9.48 -10.02 67.84
N ALA A 109 -10.46 -10.49 68.60
CA ALA A 109 -10.44 -10.89 70.00
C ALA A 109 -9.43 -11.99 70.36
N ARG A 110 -8.93 -11.97 71.61
CA ARG A 110 -8.70 -13.17 72.43
C ARG A 110 -8.96 -12.88 73.91
N ASN A 111 -9.61 -13.86 74.55
CA ASN A 111 -9.76 -14.06 76.00
C ASN A 111 -8.46 -13.93 76.77
#